data_AF-A0A317JF62-F1
#
_entry.id   AF-A0A317JF62-F1
#
_cell.length_a   1.000
_cell.length_b   1.000
_cell.length_c   1.000
_cell.angle_alpha   90.00
_cell.angle_beta   90.00
_cell.angle_gamma   90.00
#
_symmetry.space_group_name_H-M   'P 1'
#
loop_
_entity.id
_entity.type
_entity.pdbx_description
1 polymer ?
#
loop_
_entity_poly.entity_id
_entity_poly.type
_entity_poly.pdbx_seq_one_letter_code
_entity_poly.pdbx_strand_id
1 'polypeptide(L)'
;MHKIGKRSTPSVPAGTYAHQIFDRLLIDLSYNFSRLEGNTCSLLDTKKLILEGISPKEKLDEEKTMILNHKEVIRYLVDTAPRLEIDKEVYLHTALSSLRTDC
;
A
#
# COMPACT_ATOMS: atom_id res chain seq x y z
N MET A 1 37.53 24.63 16.91
CA MET A 1 37.33 23.18 16.75
C MET A 1 35.84 22.89 16.65
N HIS A 2 35.29 22.78 15.44
CA HIS A 2 33.87 22.46 15.25
C HIS A 2 33.66 20.95 15.41
N LYS A 3 32.96 20.52 16.47
CA LYS A 3 32.47 19.15 16.61
C LYS A 3 31.27 18.97 15.69
N ILE A 4 31.47 18.28 14.57
CA ILE A 4 30.40 17.79 13.71
C ILE A 4 29.60 16.75 14.50
N GLY A 5 28.30 17.02 14.71
CA GLY A 5 27.38 16.09 15.36
C GLY A 5 27.20 14.84 14.51
N LYS A 6 27.75 13.71 14.95
CA LYS A 6 27.35 12.40 14.45
C LYS A 6 25.89 12.18 14.87
N ARG A 7 24.95 12.17 13.92
CA ARG A 7 23.68 11.47 14.13
C ARG A 7 24.01 9.99 14.20
N SER A 8 24.13 9.47 15.42
CA SER A 8 23.92 8.05 15.65
C SER A 8 22.46 7.78 15.33
N THR A 9 22.15 7.36 14.11
CA THR A 9 20.86 6.72 13.84
C THR A 9 20.86 5.46 14.71
N PRO A 10 20.02 5.36 15.75
CA PRO A 10 19.93 4.12 16.51
C PRO A 10 19.61 3.00 15.52
N SER A 11 20.30 1.87 15.66
CA SER A 11 20.01 0.66 14.90
C SER A 11 18.59 0.23 15.27
N VAL A 12 17.61 0.64 14.46
CA VAL A 12 16.22 0.22 14.64
C VAL A 12 16.12 -1.23 14.16
N PRO A 13 15.44 -2.14 14.89
CA PRO A 13 15.28 -3.51 14.45
C PRO A 13 14.71 -3.59 13.03
N ALA A 14 15.18 -4.55 12.22
CA ALA A 14 14.77 -4.71 10.83
C ALA A 14 13.23 -4.83 10.66
N GLY A 15 12.56 -5.47 11.63
CA GLY A 15 11.10 -5.58 11.66
C GLY A 15 10.38 -4.22 11.75
N THR A 16 10.93 -3.25 12.48
CA THR A 16 10.33 -1.91 12.58
C THR A 16 10.39 -1.16 11.25
N TYR A 17 11.49 -1.30 10.50
CA TYR A 17 11.57 -0.74 9.15
C TYR A 17 10.56 -1.39 8.20
N ALA A 18 10.43 -2.72 8.26
CA ALA A 18 9.45 -3.45 7.45
C ALA A 18 8.02 -2.99 7.73
N HIS A 19 7.64 -2.85 9.01
CA HIS A 19 6.34 -2.32 9.40
C HIS A 19 6.09 -0.89 8.87
N GLN A 20 7.05 0.01 9.03
CA GLN A 20 6.89 1.40 8.54
C GLN A 20 6.72 1.49 7.03
N ILE A 21 7.43 0.66 6.27
CA ILE A 21 7.30 0.59 4.82
C ILE A 21 5.92 0.05 4.44
N PHE A 22 5.48 -1.01 5.12
CA PHE A 22 4.17 -1.62 4.87
C PHE A 22 3.01 -0.67 5.19
N ASP A 23 3.07 0.06 6.32
CA ASP A 23 2.05 1.06 6.68
C ASP A 23 1.94 2.14 5.61
N ARG A 24 3.08 2.62 5.10
CA ARG A 24 3.09 3.62 4.04
C ARG A 24 2.51 3.08 2.73
N LEU A 25 2.85 1.84 2.37
CA LEU A 25 2.29 1.16 1.21
C LEU A 25 0.76 1.05 1.31
N LEU A 26 0.24 0.61 2.46
CA LEU A 26 -1.19 0.50 2.70
C LEU A 26 -1.88 1.86 2.56
N ILE A 27 -1.34 2.91 3.18
CA ILE A 27 -1.93 4.26 3.09
C ILE A 27 -1.97 4.74 1.65
N ASP A 28 -0.83 4.70 0.97
CA ASP A 28 -0.68 5.29 -0.36
C ASP A 28 -1.54 4.52 -1.39
N LEU A 29 -1.53 3.18 -1.36
CA LEU A 29 -2.31 2.39 -2.31
C LEU A 29 -3.82 2.44 -2.03
N SER A 30 -4.25 2.30 -0.77
CA SER A 30 -5.67 2.41 -0.42
C SER A 30 -6.24 3.77 -0.82
N TYR A 31 -5.50 4.86 -0.56
CA TYR A 31 -5.90 6.20 -0.99
C TYR A 31 -6.03 6.31 -2.51
N ASN A 32 -5.01 5.89 -3.26
CA ASN A 32 -4.99 6.07 -4.71
C ASN A 32 -6.05 5.21 -5.41
N PHE A 33 -6.27 3.96 -5.00
CA PHE A 33 -7.30 3.11 -5.59
C PHE A 33 -8.70 3.65 -5.30
N SER A 34 -9.00 4.04 -4.07
CA SER A 34 -10.29 4.68 -3.77
C SER A 34 -10.50 5.96 -4.59
N ARG A 35 -9.44 6.77 -4.79
CA ARG A 35 -9.52 7.99 -5.61
C ARG A 35 -9.81 7.72 -7.08
N LEU A 36 -9.25 6.65 -7.64
CA LEU A 36 -9.56 6.22 -9.02
C LEU A 36 -11.02 5.81 -9.16
N GLU A 37 -11.63 5.32 -8.09
CA GLU A 37 -13.07 4.98 -8.00
C GLU A 37 -13.95 6.18 -7.60
N GLY A 38 -13.39 7.40 -7.53
CA GLY A 38 -14.14 8.63 -7.28
C GLY A 38 -14.29 9.02 -5.80
N ASN A 39 -13.62 8.33 -4.88
CA ASN A 39 -13.66 8.66 -3.46
C ASN A 39 -13.05 10.04 -3.17
N THR A 40 -13.70 10.86 -2.35
CA THR A 40 -13.29 12.25 -2.07
C THR A 40 -12.51 12.40 -0.77
N CYS A 41 -12.19 11.31 -0.07
CA CYS A 41 -11.43 11.35 1.17
C CYS A 41 -10.05 11.99 0.97
N SER A 42 -9.58 12.73 1.97
CA SER A 42 -8.25 13.33 1.94
C SER A 42 -7.20 12.28 2.33
N LEU A 43 -5.96 12.46 1.87
CA LEU A 43 -4.86 11.57 2.27
C LEU A 43 -4.66 11.56 3.79
N LEU A 44 -4.84 12.71 4.45
CA LEU A 44 -4.72 12.83 5.90
C LEU A 44 -5.80 12.02 6.63
N ASP A 45 -7.04 12.08 6.14
CA ASP A 45 -8.15 11.33 6.70
C ASP A 45 -8.00 9.83 6.44
N THR A 46 -7.58 9.43 5.24
CA THR A 46 -7.22 8.04 4.93
C THR A 46 -6.13 7.52 5.88
N LYS A 47 -5.08 8.32 6.14
CA LYS A 47 -4.03 7.96 7.08
C LYS A 47 -4.56 7.75 8.50
N LYS A 48 -5.37 8.68 9.01
CA LYS A 48 -6.00 8.57 10.34
C LYS A 48 -6.93 7.37 10.43
N LEU A 49 -7.73 7.12 9.39
CA LEU A 49 -8.62 5.97 9.33
C LEU A 49 -7.85 4.65 9.35
N ILE A 50 -6.76 4.53 8.57
CA ILE A 50 -5.99 3.29 8.44
C ILE A 50 -5.14 3.01 9.69
N LEU A 51 -4.44 4.01 10.21
CA LEU A 51 -3.49 3.84 11.33
C LEU A 51 -4.15 3.96 12.70
N GLU A 52 -5.08 4.89 12.86
CA GLU A 52 -5.66 5.27 14.16
C GLU A 52 -7.11 4.77 14.31
N GLY A 53 -7.72 4.24 13.24
CA GLY A 53 -9.13 3.86 13.24
C GLY A 53 -10.09 5.05 13.34
N ILE A 54 -9.59 6.28 13.14
CA ILE A 54 -10.39 7.49 13.30
C ILE A 54 -11.10 7.82 11.99
N SER A 55 -12.42 7.70 12.01
CA SER A 55 -13.26 8.06 10.87
C SER A 55 -13.37 9.58 10.69
N PRO A 56 -13.19 10.10 9.46
CA PRO A 56 -13.49 11.50 9.16
C PRO A 56 -14.98 11.78 9.37
N LYS A 57 -15.30 12.84 10.15
CA LYS A 57 -16.66 13.17 10.58
C LYS A 57 -17.60 13.56 9.44
N GLU A 58 -17.07 14.10 8.35
CA GLU A 58 -17.85 14.67 7.23
C GLU A 58 -17.91 13.76 6.00
N LYS A 59 -17.46 12.50 6.10
CA LYS A 59 -17.43 11.57 4.96
C LYS A 59 -18.54 10.54 5.02
N LEU A 60 -18.99 10.12 3.83
CA LEU A 60 -19.99 9.07 3.68
C LEU A 60 -19.42 7.75 4.18
N ASP A 61 -20.28 6.90 4.75
CA ASP A 61 -19.85 5.58 5.24
C ASP A 61 -19.37 4.67 4.11
N GLU A 62 -19.91 4.84 2.90
CA GLU A 62 -19.46 4.15 1.69
C GLU A 62 -18.01 4.52 1.34
N GLU A 63 -17.64 5.80 1.42
CA GLU A 63 -16.27 6.25 1.14
C GLU A 63 -15.27 5.67 2.15
N LYS A 64 -15.65 5.59 3.42
CA LYS A 64 -14.81 4.97 4.47
C LYS A 64 -14.67 3.48 4.23
N THR A 65 -15.77 2.82 3.92
CA THR A 65 -15.82 1.38 3.67
C THR A 65 -14.98 1.02 2.47
N MET A 66 -15.01 1.81 1.39
CA MET A 66 -14.17 1.62 0.21
C MET A 66 -12.68 1.63 0.57
N ILE A 67 -12.22 2.63 1.33
CA ILE A 67 -10.81 2.73 1.77
C ILE A 67 -10.40 1.49 2.58
N LEU A 68 -11.26 1.06 3.52
CA LEU A 68 -11.00 -0.11 4.34
C LEU A 68 -10.99 -1.40 3.49
N ASN A 69 -11.90 -1.53 2.53
CA ASN A 69 -11.92 -2.66 1.62
C ASN A 69 -10.62 -2.75 0.81
N HIS A 70 -10.13 -1.64 0.25
CA HIS A 70 -8.84 -1.64 -0.45
C HIS A 70 -7.68 -2.00 0.46
N LYS A 71 -7.65 -1.46 1.68
CA LYS A 71 -6.63 -1.83 2.68
C LYS A 71 -6.61 -3.34 2.89
N GLU A 72 -7.77 -3.96 3.08
CA GLU A 72 -7.86 -5.40 3.33
C GLU A 72 -7.47 -6.22 2.10
N VAL A 73 -7.84 -5.78 0.90
CA VAL A 73 -7.39 -6.43 -0.35
C VAL A 73 -5.87 -6.37 -0.49
N ILE A 74 -5.26 -5.20 -0.28
CA ILE A 74 -3.79 -5.05 -0.37
C ILE A 74 -3.09 -5.91 0.67
N ARG A 75 -3.58 -5.90 1.92
CA ARG A 75 -3.07 -6.74 3.00
C ARG A 75 -3.12 -8.21 2.61
N TYR A 76 -4.26 -8.66 2.11
CA TYR A 76 -4.44 -10.02 1.63
C TYR A 76 -3.46 -10.37 0.48
N LEU A 77 -3.27 -9.48 -0.49
CA LEU A 77 -2.32 -9.69 -1.59
C LEU A 77 -0.87 -9.83 -1.09
N VAL A 78 -0.46 -8.98 -0.15
CA VAL A 78 0.88 -9.06 0.44
C VAL A 78 1.05 -10.34 1.27
N ASP A 79 0.03 -10.72 2.06
CA ASP A 79 0.05 -11.94 2.87
C ASP A 79 0.04 -13.22 2.02
N THR A 80 -0.48 -13.15 0.80
CA THR A 80 -0.55 -14.28 -0.14
C THR A 80 0.60 -14.32 -1.14
N ALA A 81 1.26 -13.20 -1.42
CA ALA A 81 2.37 -13.12 -2.38
C ALA A 81 3.45 -14.19 -2.19
N PRO A 82 3.89 -14.56 -0.97
CA PRO A 82 4.88 -15.63 -0.79
C PRO A 82 4.40 -17.03 -1.22
N ARG A 83 3.08 -17.23 -1.30
CA ARG A 83 2.42 -18.50 -1.70
C ARG A 83 1.97 -18.50 -3.16
N LEU A 84 2.06 -17.36 -3.85
CA LEU A 84 1.77 -17.30 -5.27
C LEU A 84 2.92 -17.96 -6.04
N GLU A 85 2.73 -19.21 -6.43
CA GLU A 85 3.54 -19.81 -7.47
C GLU A 85 3.17 -19.12 -8.79
N ILE A 86 4.14 -18.47 -9.44
CA ILE A 86 3.95 -17.99 -10.79
C ILE A 86 3.87 -19.24 -11.67
N ASP A 87 2.66 -19.62 -12.04
CA ASP A 87 2.46 -20.71 -12.99
C ASP A 87 3.19 -20.35 -14.29
N LYS A 88 4.06 -21.25 -14.74
CA LYS A 88 4.84 -21.08 -15.97
C LYS A 88 3.92 -20.81 -17.16
N GLU A 89 2.70 -21.35 -17.18
CA GLU A 89 1.74 -21.10 -18.26
C GLU A 89 1.29 -19.63 -18.31
N VAL A 90 1.05 -18.99 -17.15
CA VAL A 90 0.66 -17.57 -17.08
C VAL A 90 1.80 -16.66 -17.54
N TYR A 91 3.05 -17.02 -17.19
CA TYR A 91 4.23 -16.28 -17.64
C TYR A 91 4.43 -16.42 -19.16
N LEU A 92 4.35 -17.64 -19.70
CA LEU A 92 4.47 -17.92 -21.13
C LEU A 92 3.36 -17.23 -21.94
N HIS A 93 2.10 -17.30 -21.51
CA HIS A 93 0.98 -16.68 -22.22
C HIS A 93 1.08 -15.15 -22.22
N THR A 94 1.44 -14.54 -21.09
CA THR A 94 1.63 -13.08 -21.00
C THR A 94 2.83 -12.62 -21.82
N ALA A 95 3.98 -13.29 -21.71
CA ALA A 95 5.18 -12.94 -22.47
C ALA A 95 5.00 -13.13 -23.99
N LEU A 96 4.32 -14.20 -24.42
CA LEU A 96 4.07 -14.45 -25.84
C LEU A 96 2.98 -13.56 -26.43
N SER A 97 1.99 -13.12 -25.64
CA SER A 97 0.97 -12.18 -26.11
C SER A 97 1.54 -10.77 -26.29
N SER A 98 2.46 -10.32 -25.43
CA SER A 98 3.19 -9.06 -25.62
C SER A 98 4.13 -9.06 -26.83
N LEU A 99 4.70 -10.22 -27.19
CA LEU A 99 5.50 -10.37 -28.42
C LEU A 99 4.66 -10.40 -29.70
N ARG A 100 3.34 -10.56 -29.59
CA ARG A 100 2.42 -10.67 -30.73
C ARG A 100 1.73 -9.34 -31.07
N THR A 101 1.80 -8.35 -30.19
CA THR A 101 1.20 -7.01 -30.35
C THR A 101 2.16 -5.96 -30.93
N ASP A 102 3.42 -6.31 -31.18
CA ASP A 102 4.44 -5.41 -31.77
C ASP A 102 4.51 -5.48 -33.32
N CYS A 103 3.38 -5.74 -33.99
CA CYS A 103 3.22 -5.62 -35.45
C CYS A 103 2.08 -4.65 -35.79
#